data_AF-A0A2V9Y784-F1
#
_entry.id   AF-A0A2V9Y784-F1
#
_cell.length_a   1.000
_cell.length_b   1.000
_cell.length_c   1.000
_cell.angle_alpha   90.00
_cell.angle_beta   90.00
_cell.angle_gamma   90.00
#
_symmetry.space_group_name_H-M   'P 1'
#
loop_
_entity.id
_entity.type
_entity.pdbx_description
1 polymer ?
#
loop_
_entity_poly.entity_id
_entity_poly.type
_entity_poly.pdbx_seq_one_letter_code
_entity_poly.pdbx_strand_id
1 'polypeptide(L)'
;ADLMMLDSGNVEESVTRLAQMARAVGLHLVLATQRPSVDVITGLIKANFPARISFRVATKVDSRTILDANGAEALLGRGDMLYLPSGSARVHRLHAPFVTEKEIAAVVEFWRSQGTAEYQQAFLEAPREEREPGEPGDDGEGAEGEHDPLYQDAVKLVVEFGKASTSLLQRRLRIGYGRAAHLIDLMEQDGIVGAADGPKPREVLKRPGWLSEVEESMR
;
A
#
# COMPACT_ATOMS: atom_id res chain seq x y z
N ALA A 1 -8.28 -7.40 3.39
CA ALA A 1 -8.97 -6.33 4.13
C ALA A 1 -7.97 -5.30 4.61
N ASP A 2 -6.99 -5.69 5.41
CA ASP A 2 -6.03 -4.75 5.99
C ASP A 2 -5.21 -4.02 4.92
N LEU A 3 -4.71 -4.75 3.91
CA LEU A 3 -4.05 -4.16 2.74
C LEU A 3 -4.96 -3.18 1.97
N MET A 4 -6.20 -3.60 1.71
CA MET A 4 -7.21 -2.76 1.03
C MET A 4 -7.60 -1.52 1.85
N MET A 5 -7.46 -1.54 3.18
CA MET A 5 -7.75 -0.40 4.04
C MET A 5 -6.60 0.61 4.10
N LEU A 6 -5.38 0.18 3.79
CA LEU A 6 -4.20 1.05 3.75
C LEU A 6 -4.07 1.74 2.41
N ASP A 7 -4.27 1.00 1.32
CA ASP A 7 -4.13 1.49 -0.05
C ASP A 7 -4.98 0.65 -1.01
N SER A 8 -6.28 0.95 -1.08
CA SER A 8 -7.23 0.15 -1.86
C SER A 8 -6.91 0.17 -3.36
N GLY A 9 -6.50 1.31 -3.90
CA GLY A 9 -6.27 1.50 -5.33
C GLY A 9 -5.09 0.66 -5.83
N ASN A 10 -3.91 0.87 -5.23
CA ASN A 10 -2.69 0.22 -5.70
C ASN A 10 -2.71 -1.29 -5.45
N VAL A 11 -3.29 -1.73 -4.32
CA VAL A 11 -3.41 -3.15 -4.00
C VAL A 11 -4.38 -3.84 -4.96
N GLU A 12 -5.53 -3.24 -5.23
CA GLU A 12 -6.52 -3.82 -6.15
C GLU A 12 -5.97 -3.93 -7.57
N GLU A 13 -5.31 -2.89 -8.06
CA GLU A 13 -4.68 -2.88 -9.38
C GLU A 13 -3.61 -3.97 -9.48
N SER A 14 -2.70 -4.01 -8.52
CA SER A 14 -1.61 -5.00 -8.49
C SER A 14 -2.13 -6.43 -8.44
N VAL A 15 -3.10 -6.70 -7.56
CA VAL A 15 -3.73 -8.03 -7.42
C VAL A 15 -4.47 -8.41 -8.71
N THR A 16 -5.18 -7.46 -9.32
CA THR A 16 -5.92 -7.68 -10.57
C THR A 16 -4.97 -7.98 -11.72
N ARG A 17 -3.91 -7.17 -11.89
CA ARG A 17 -2.89 -7.36 -12.93
C ARG A 17 -2.20 -8.72 -12.79
N LEU A 18 -1.82 -9.09 -11.58
CA LEU A 18 -1.25 -10.42 -11.31
C LEU A 18 -2.26 -11.52 -11.66
N ALA A 19 -3.50 -11.43 -11.18
CA ALA A 19 -4.51 -12.46 -11.45
C ALA A 19 -4.78 -12.67 -12.95
N GLN A 20 -4.70 -11.61 -13.77
CA GLN A 20 -4.90 -11.67 -15.22
C GLN A 20 -3.73 -12.33 -15.97
N MET A 21 -2.48 -12.05 -15.57
CA MET A 21 -1.29 -12.44 -16.33
C MET A 21 -0.56 -13.68 -15.77
N ALA A 22 -0.75 -13.98 -14.48
CA ALA A 22 0.06 -14.94 -13.73
C ALA A 22 -0.10 -16.41 -14.18
N ARG A 23 -1.25 -16.78 -14.74
CA ARG A 23 -1.56 -18.20 -15.03
C ARG A 23 -0.56 -18.87 -15.97
N ALA A 24 -0.15 -18.17 -17.02
CA ALA A 24 0.76 -18.73 -18.04
C ALA A 24 2.19 -18.91 -17.52
N VAL A 25 2.57 -18.15 -16.48
CA VAL A 25 3.93 -18.15 -15.91
C VAL A 25 4.02 -18.97 -14.61
N GLY A 26 2.94 -19.66 -14.23
CA GLY A 26 2.92 -20.53 -13.04
C GLY A 26 2.83 -19.78 -11.70
N LEU A 27 2.39 -18.53 -11.72
CA LEU A 27 2.12 -17.77 -10.50
C LEU A 27 0.64 -17.96 -10.08
N HIS A 28 0.42 -18.21 -8.80
CA HIS A 28 -0.90 -18.47 -8.22
C HIS A 28 -1.13 -17.62 -6.98
N LEU A 29 -2.32 -17.04 -6.87
CA LEU A 29 -2.69 -16.15 -5.78
C LEU A 29 -3.76 -16.81 -4.90
N VAL A 30 -3.56 -16.74 -3.60
CA VAL A 30 -4.55 -17.16 -2.60
C VAL A 30 -4.87 -15.95 -1.72
N LEU A 31 -6.11 -15.45 -1.80
CA LEU A 31 -6.58 -14.37 -0.94
C LEU A 31 -7.52 -14.93 0.12
N ALA A 32 -7.24 -14.58 1.37
CA ALA A 32 -8.07 -14.91 2.51
C ALA A 32 -8.46 -13.63 3.27
N THR A 33 -9.71 -13.56 3.72
CA THR A 33 -10.22 -12.45 4.53
C THR A 33 -11.27 -12.95 5.50
N GLN A 34 -11.32 -12.36 6.69
CA GLN A 34 -12.42 -12.53 7.65
C GLN A 34 -13.50 -11.45 7.51
N ARG A 35 -13.25 -10.44 6.66
CA ARG A 35 -14.16 -9.33 6.39
C ARG A 35 -14.67 -9.41 4.95
N PRO A 36 -15.77 -10.15 4.70
CA PRO A 36 -16.35 -10.31 3.36
C PRO A 36 -17.28 -9.15 3.00
N SER A 37 -16.78 -7.91 3.03
CA SER A 37 -17.51 -6.72 2.59
C SER A 37 -17.26 -6.42 1.12
N VAL A 38 -18.16 -5.65 0.51
CA VAL A 38 -18.05 -5.21 -0.91
C VAL A 38 -16.79 -4.38 -1.14
N ASP A 39 -16.34 -3.63 -0.14
CA ASP A 39 -15.12 -2.81 -0.21
C ASP A 39 -13.83 -3.65 -0.20
N VAL A 40 -13.90 -4.91 0.26
CA VAL A 40 -12.76 -5.83 0.28
C VAL A 40 -12.83 -6.83 -0.86
N ILE A 41 -14.02 -7.34 -1.17
CA ILE A 41 -14.28 -8.27 -2.26
C ILE A 41 -15.07 -7.52 -3.33
N THR A 42 -14.37 -6.62 -4.01
CA THR A 42 -14.94 -5.75 -5.03
C THR A 42 -15.35 -6.53 -6.29
N GLY A 43 -16.02 -5.85 -7.22
CA GLY A 43 -16.33 -6.43 -8.52
C GLY A 43 -15.08 -6.85 -9.31
N LEU A 44 -13.99 -6.07 -9.25
CA LEU A 44 -12.74 -6.37 -9.93
C LEU A 44 -12.06 -7.60 -9.35
N ILE A 45 -12.01 -7.71 -8.02
CA ILE A 45 -11.52 -8.93 -7.35
C ILE A 45 -12.36 -10.14 -7.77
N LYS A 46 -13.71 -10.03 -7.72
CA LYS A 46 -14.57 -11.16 -8.13
C LYS A 46 -14.36 -11.57 -9.59
N ALA A 47 -14.16 -10.62 -10.49
CA ALA A 47 -13.97 -10.89 -11.92
C ALA A 47 -12.70 -11.71 -12.20
N ASN A 48 -11.65 -11.53 -11.41
CA ASN A 48 -10.34 -12.17 -11.63
C ASN A 48 -10.09 -13.40 -10.74
N PHE A 49 -10.94 -13.63 -9.73
CA PHE A 49 -10.88 -14.79 -8.82
C PHE A 49 -12.14 -15.64 -8.94
N PRO A 50 -12.25 -16.48 -9.99
CA PRO A 50 -13.46 -17.26 -10.26
C PRO A 50 -13.63 -18.48 -9.35
N ALA A 51 -12.54 -19.03 -8.81
CA ALA A 51 -12.61 -20.10 -7.81
C ALA A 51 -12.69 -19.50 -6.41
N ARG A 52 -13.71 -19.86 -5.63
CA ARG A 52 -13.98 -19.24 -4.32
C ARG A 52 -14.35 -20.28 -3.28
N ILE A 53 -13.89 -20.03 -2.05
CA ILE A 53 -14.22 -20.84 -0.88
C ILE A 53 -14.82 -19.89 0.16
N SER A 54 -15.92 -20.31 0.76
CA SER A 54 -16.52 -19.61 1.90
C SER A 54 -16.71 -20.59 3.05
N PHE A 55 -16.16 -20.24 4.21
CA PHE A 55 -16.52 -20.87 5.48
C PHE A 55 -17.78 -20.20 6.04
N ARG A 56 -18.21 -20.62 7.22
CA ARG A 56 -19.37 -20.01 7.88
C ARG A 56 -19.20 -18.49 7.99
N VAL A 57 -20.18 -17.76 7.48
CA VAL A 57 -20.30 -16.30 7.60
C VAL A 57 -21.50 -15.92 8.46
N ALA A 58 -21.58 -14.65 8.86
CA ALA A 58 -22.64 -14.18 9.74
C ALA A 58 -23.97 -13.98 9.01
N THR A 59 -23.94 -13.48 7.77
CA THR A 59 -25.16 -13.07 7.06
C THR A 59 -25.26 -13.60 5.63
N LYS A 60 -26.48 -13.60 5.09
CA LYS A 60 -26.75 -13.86 3.66
C LYS A 60 -26.09 -12.83 2.74
N VAL A 61 -25.88 -11.62 3.23
CA VAL A 61 -25.19 -10.57 2.46
C VAL A 61 -23.74 -10.98 2.27
N ASP A 62 -23.05 -11.36 3.34
CA ASP A 62 -21.67 -11.84 3.30
C ASP A 62 -21.51 -13.07 2.39
N SER A 63 -22.45 -14.01 2.45
CA SER A 63 -22.44 -15.19 1.58
C SER A 63 -22.48 -14.79 0.11
N ARG A 64 -23.37 -13.84 -0.25
CA ARG A 64 -23.46 -13.32 -1.61
C ARG A 64 -22.25 -12.50 -2.01
N THR A 65 -21.62 -11.77 -1.09
CA THR A 65 -20.39 -11.05 -1.38
C THR A 65 -19.27 -11.99 -1.82
N ILE A 66 -19.16 -13.18 -1.20
CA ILE A 66 -18.11 -14.16 -1.54
C ILE A 66 -18.51 -15.04 -2.73
N LEU A 67 -19.70 -15.64 -2.71
CA LEU A 67 -20.08 -16.72 -3.63
C LEU A 67 -21.07 -16.28 -4.72
N ASP A 68 -21.54 -15.04 -4.68
CA ASP A 68 -22.71 -14.57 -5.46
C ASP A 68 -23.98 -15.42 -5.21
N ALA A 69 -24.00 -16.21 -4.12
CA ALA A 69 -25.07 -17.12 -3.73
C ALA A 69 -25.25 -17.15 -2.20
N ASN A 70 -26.45 -17.52 -1.75
CA ASN A 70 -26.72 -17.79 -0.32
C ASN A 70 -26.23 -19.19 0.07
N GLY A 71 -26.03 -19.43 1.36
CA GLY A 71 -25.80 -20.75 1.94
C GLY A 71 -24.63 -20.80 2.91
N ALA A 72 -23.65 -19.89 2.78
CA ALA A 72 -22.50 -19.88 3.69
C ALA A 72 -22.88 -19.48 5.12
N GLU A 73 -23.95 -18.70 5.28
CA GLU A 73 -24.49 -18.34 6.61
C GLU A 73 -25.09 -19.52 7.38
N ALA A 74 -25.47 -20.59 6.65
CA ALA A 74 -26.08 -21.79 7.20
C ALA A 74 -25.07 -22.92 7.47
N LEU A 75 -23.78 -22.66 7.23
CA LEU A 75 -22.71 -23.63 7.55
C LEU A 75 -22.57 -23.81 9.06
N LEU A 76 -22.06 -24.97 9.45
CA LEU A 76 -21.91 -25.38 10.85
C LEU A 76 -20.65 -24.78 11.51
N GLY A 77 -19.71 -24.27 10.72
CA GLY A 77 -18.38 -23.85 11.17
C GLY A 77 -17.42 -25.04 11.30
N ARG A 78 -16.29 -24.85 11.99
CA ARG A 78 -15.29 -25.90 12.26
C ARG A 78 -14.86 -26.72 11.02
N GLY A 79 -14.63 -26.04 9.90
CA GLY A 79 -14.20 -26.67 8.65
C GLY A 79 -15.32 -26.95 7.65
N ASP A 80 -16.60 -26.79 8.02
CA ASP A 80 -17.70 -26.82 7.05
C ASP A 80 -17.62 -25.62 6.09
N MET A 81 -17.60 -25.89 4.78
CA MET A 81 -17.35 -24.89 3.75
C MET A 81 -18.19 -25.10 2.49
N LEU A 82 -18.35 -24.03 1.74
CA LEU A 82 -18.85 -24.02 0.37
C LEU A 82 -17.71 -23.70 -0.60
N TYR A 83 -17.63 -24.46 -1.68
CA TYR A 83 -16.66 -24.28 -2.76
C TYR A 83 -17.39 -24.01 -4.08
N LEU A 84 -17.01 -22.92 -4.73
CA LEU A 84 -17.42 -22.56 -6.08
C LEU A 84 -16.22 -22.77 -7.02
N PRO A 85 -16.24 -23.81 -7.87
CA PRO A 85 -15.20 -24.03 -8.86
C PRO A 85 -15.19 -22.96 -9.94
N SER A 86 -14.01 -22.69 -10.51
CA SER A 86 -13.89 -21.83 -11.68
C SER A 86 -14.68 -22.40 -12.87
N GLY A 87 -15.46 -21.55 -13.54
CA GLY A 87 -16.23 -21.93 -14.74
C GLY A 87 -17.53 -22.71 -14.45
N SER A 88 -17.90 -22.86 -13.18
CA SER A 88 -19.16 -23.49 -12.77
C SER A 88 -19.98 -22.51 -11.92
N ALA A 89 -21.31 -22.53 -12.08
CA ALA A 89 -22.22 -21.83 -11.17
C ALA A 89 -22.67 -22.70 -9.98
N ARG A 90 -22.27 -23.99 -9.98
CA ARG A 90 -22.68 -24.94 -8.94
C ARG A 90 -21.76 -24.82 -7.74
N VAL A 91 -22.36 -24.55 -6.58
CA VAL A 91 -21.68 -24.55 -5.29
C VAL A 91 -21.68 -25.97 -4.69
N HIS A 92 -20.54 -26.40 -4.17
CA HIS A 92 -20.33 -27.69 -3.53
C HIS A 92 -20.11 -27.51 -2.03
N ARG A 93 -20.86 -28.22 -1.20
CA ARG A 93 -20.59 -28.28 0.25
C ARG A 93 -19.53 -29.33 0.54
N LEU A 94 -18.51 -28.96 1.30
CA LEU A 94 -17.35 -29.77 1.63
C LEU A 94 -16.99 -29.62 3.11
N HIS A 95 -16.22 -30.57 3.63
CA HIS A 95 -15.63 -30.49 4.97
C HIS A 95 -14.12 -30.39 4.83
N ALA A 96 -13.55 -29.26 5.23
CA ALA A 96 -12.12 -29.05 5.24
C ALA A 96 -11.47 -29.99 6.27
N PRO A 97 -10.32 -30.62 5.93
CA PRO A 97 -9.57 -31.42 6.88
C PRO A 97 -9.10 -30.52 8.04
N PHE A 98 -9.15 -31.06 9.24
CA PHE A 98 -8.58 -30.42 10.42
C PHE A 98 -7.10 -30.76 10.51
N VAL A 99 -6.27 -29.75 10.70
CA VAL A 99 -4.83 -29.89 10.96
C VAL A 99 -4.50 -29.13 12.24
N THR A 100 -3.74 -29.77 13.12
CA THR A 100 -3.30 -29.17 14.38
C THR A 100 -2.02 -28.36 14.20
N GLU A 101 -1.77 -27.42 15.09
CA GLU A 101 -0.50 -26.67 15.15
C GLU A 101 0.71 -27.61 15.31
N LYS A 102 0.55 -28.73 16.02
CA LYS A 102 1.61 -29.75 16.18
C LYS A 102 1.96 -30.42 14.86
N GLU A 103 0.96 -30.77 14.05
CA GLU A 103 1.19 -31.35 12.72
C GLU A 103 1.82 -30.33 11.78
N ILE A 104 1.38 -29.07 11.82
CA ILE A 104 2.00 -27.99 11.04
C ILE A 104 3.47 -27.83 11.43
N ALA A 105 3.78 -27.76 12.73
CA ALA A 105 5.15 -27.62 13.23
C ALA A 105 6.03 -28.81 12.83
N ALA A 106 5.51 -30.03 12.88
CA ALA A 106 6.23 -31.22 12.45
C ALA A 106 6.60 -31.19 10.96
N VAL A 107 5.67 -30.76 10.10
CA VAL A 107 5.93 -30.60 8.66
C VAL A 107 6.95 -29.49 8.38
N VAL A 108 6.83 -28.35 9.08
CA VAL A 108 7.79 -27.25 8.96
C VAL A 108 9.20 -27.70 9.36
N GLU A 109 9.33 -28.43 10.46
CA GLU A 109 10.63 -28.91 10.94
C GLU A 109 11.24 -29.95 9.98
N PHE A 110 10.42 -30.86 9.46
CA PHE A 110 10.85 -31.79 8.42
C PHE A 110 11.47 -31.07 7.22
N TRP A 111 10.86 -29.98 6.74
CA TRP A 111 11.42 -29.19 5.64
C TRP A 111 12.68 -28.42 6.03
N ARG A 112 12.73 -27.83 7.23
CA ARG A 112 13.93 -27.12 7.74
C ARG A 112 15.14 -28.05 7.86
N SER A 113 14.92 -29.31 8.22
CA SER A 113 16.01 -30.30 8.32
C SER A 113 16.67 -30.64 6.98
N GLN A 114 15.99 -30.35 5.86
CA GLN A 114 16.47 -30.68 4.51
C GLN A 114 17.22 -29.53 3.84
N GLY A 115 17.07 -28.28 4.33
CA GLY A 115 17.73 -27.14 3.73
C GLY A 115 17.42 -25.81 4.39
N THR A 116 18.22 -24.80 4.06
CA THR A 116 18.04 -23.42 4.50
C THR A 116 17.26 -22.61 3.46
N ALA A 117 16.48 -21.62 3.92
CA ALA A 117 15.76 -20.74 3.02
C ALA A 117 16.70 -19.77 2.30
N GLU A 118 16.60 -19.69 0.98
CA GLU A 118 17.29 -18.71 0.15
C GLU A 118 16.36 -17.53 -0.17
N TYR A 119 16.54 -16.42 0.53
CA TYR A 119 15.70 -15.24 0.36
C TYR A 119 16.26 -14.31 -0.71
N GLN A 120 15.41 -13.92 -1.66
CA GLN A 120 15.71 -12.84 -2.61
C GLN A 120 15.49 -11.49 -1.90
N GLN A 121 16.58 -10.85 -1.47
CA GLN A 121 16.56 -9.64 -0.64
C GLN A 121 15.78 -8.47 -1.26
N ALA A 122 15.78 -8.38 -2.59
CA ALA A 122 15.03 -7.34 -3.32
C ALA A 122 13.52 -7.31 -3.01
N PHE A 123 12.92 -8.45 -2.64
CA PHE A 123 11.50 -8.49 -2.23
C PHE A 123 11.27 -8.15 -0.76
N LEU A 124 12.33 -8.03 0.04
CA LEU A 124 12.27 -7.63 1.45
C LEU A 124 12.47 -6.12 1.62
N GLU A 125 13.04 -5.46 0.61
CA GLU A 125 13.11 -4.00 0.54
C GLU A 125 11.69 -3.43 0.37
N ALA A 126 11.41 -2.31 1.04
CA ALA A 126 10.15 -1.60 0.84
C ALA A 126 10.03 -1.22 -0.65
N PRO A 127 8.84 -1.33 -1.27
CA PRO A 127 8.64 -0.87 -2.63
C PRO A 127 9.16 0.56 -2.76
N ARG A 128 10.07 0.79 -3.71
CA ARG A 128 10.46 2.16 -4.08
C ARG A 128 9.17 2.84 -4.54
N GLU A 129 8.89 4.05 -4.08
CA GLU A 129 7.77 4.83 -4.60
C GLU A 129 7.96 4.99 -6.12
N GLU A 130 7.32 4.11 -6.89
CA GLU A 130 7.22 4.23 -8.33
C GLU A 130 6.33 5.45 -8.57
N ARG A 131 6.95 6.60 -8.86
CA ARG A 131 6.25 7.72 -9.49
C ARG A 131 5.61 7.17 -10.77
N GLU A 132 4.29 7.14 -10.80
CA GLU A 132 3.51 6.67 -11.95
C GLU A 132 4.00 7.37 -13.24
N PRO A 133 4.39 6.62 -14.28
CA PRO A 133 4.65 7.19 -15.60
C PRO A 133 3.31 7.30 -16.34
N GLY A 134 2.57 8.40 -16.15
CA GLY A 134 1.28 8.52 -16.83
C GLY A 134 0.36 9.69 -16.50
N GLU A 135 0.86 10.92 -16.32
CA GLU A 135 0.03 12.11 -16.56
C GLU A 135 0.50 12.81 -17.85
N PRO A 136 -0.34 12.89 -18.91
CA PRO A 136 0.00 13.64 -20.09
C PRO A 136 -0.32 15.14 -19.89
N GLY A 137 0.75 15.93 -19.79
CA GLY A 137 0.79 17.32 -20.22
C GLY A 137 0.29 18.39 -19.25
N ASP A 138 1.23 18.96 -18.48
CA ASP A 138 1.44 20.41 -18.52
C ASP A 138 2.95 20.66 -18.52
N ASP A 139 3.41 21.45 -19.48
CA ASP A 139 4.80 21.68 -19.81
C ASP A 139 5.54 22.34 -18.63
N GLY A 140 6.63 21.73 -18.18
CA GLY A 140 7.46 22.28 -17.11
C GLY A 140 8.71 21.45 -16.84
N GLU A 141 9.65 21.52 -17.78
CA GLU A 141 11.10 21.35 -17.65
C GLU A 141 11.66 20.69 -16.36
N GLY A 142 12.39 19.59 -16.56
CA GLY A 142 13.60 19.33 -15.79
C GLY A 142 13.52 18.23 -14.73
N ALA A 143 13.62 16.98 -15.18
CA ALA A 143 14.28 15.94 -14.39
C ALA A 143 15.78 15.99 -14.70
N GLU A 144 16.51 16.82 -13.95
CA GLU A 144 17.95 16.67 -13.76
C GLU A 144 18.23 16.77 -12.26
N GLY A 145 19.10 15.89 -11.77
CA GLY A 145 19.50 15.86 -10.38
C GLY A 145 20.15 17.17 -9.94
N GLU A 146 20.03 17.42 -8.64
CA GLU A 146 20.67 18.48 -7.85
C GLU A 146 19.99 19.86 -7.95
N HIS A 147 19.13 20.11 -6.95
CA HIS A 147 18.39 21.34 -6.62
C HIS A 147 17.02 21.54 -7.32
N ASP A 148 15.94 21.32 -6.55
CA ASP A 148 14.61 21.81 -6.92
C ASP A 148 14.67 23.34 -7.09
N PRO A 149 14.26 23.91 -8.24
CA PRO A 149 14.31 25.35 -8.50
C PRO A 149 13.60 26.20 -7.43
N LEU A 150 12.58 25.64 -6.78
CA LEU A 150 11.79 26.31 -5.76
C LEU A 150 12.35 26.13 -4.34
N TYR A 151 13.46 25.40 -4.17
CA TYR A 151 14.04 25.10 -2.87
C TYR A 151 14.40 26.37 -2.09
N GLN A 152 15.11 27.30 -2.73
CA GLN A 152 15.52 28.56 -2.08
C GLN A 152 14.31 29.41 -1.68
N ASP A 153 13.28 29.48 -2.52
CA ASP A 153 12.06 30.22 -2.23
C ASP A 153 11.26 29.56 -1.10
N ALA A 154 11.26 28.23 -1.04
CA ALA A 154 10.65 27.47 0.03
C ALA A 154 11.37 27.69 1.37
N VAL A 155 12.71 27.70 1.38
CA VAL A 155 13.52 28.00 2.58
C VAL A 155 13.22 29.40 3.09
N LYS A 156 13.20 30.41 2.20
CA LYS A 156 12.84 31.79 2.55
C LYS A 156 11.50 31.87 3.26
N LEU A 157 10.50 31.22 2.68
CA LEU A 157 9.14 31.23 3.21
C LEU A 157 9.05 30.52 4.58
N VAL A 158 9.72 29.38 4.73
CA VAL A 158 9.71 28.63 6.00
C VAL A 158 10.41 29.41 7.12
N VAL A 159 11.55 30.04 6.81
CA VAL A 159 12.31 30.85 7.77
C VAL A 159 11.56 32.14 8.14
N GLU A 160 10.87 32.78 7.19
CA GLU A 160 10.05 33.97 7.44
C GLU A 160 8.82 33.66 8.30
N PHE A 161 8.12 32.56 8.02
CA PHE A 161 6.89 32.17 8.73
C PHE A 161 7.16 31.43 10.05
N GLY A 162 8.40 30.98 10.27
CA GLY A 162 8.82 30.27 11.49
C GLY A 162 8.15 28.91 11.70
N LYS A 163 7.50 28.35 10.67
CA LYS A 163 6.82 27.04 10.70
C LYS A 163 6.97 26.37 9.34
N ALA A 164 7.38 25.11 9.33
CA ALA A 164 7.46 24.31 8.12
C ALA A 164 6.25 23.36 8.02
N SER A 165 5.34 23.62 7.09
CA SER A 165 4.23 22.70 6.79
C SER A 165 4.03 22.55 5.28
N THR A 166 3.66 21.34 4.86
CA THR A 166 3.37 21.04 3.46
C THR A 166 2.28 21.97 2.91
N SER A 167 1.23 22.18 3.70
CA SER A 167 0.13 23.12 3.40
C SER A 167 0.57 24.57 3.18
N LEU A 168 1.63 25.03 3.87
CA LEU A 168 2.17 26.38 3.69
C LEU A 168 2.82 26.51 2.31
N LEU A 169 3.69 25.53 1.97
CA LEU A 169 4.40 25.51 0.70
C LEU A 169 3.44 25.32 -0.49
N GLN A 170 2.47 24.40 -0.38
CA GLN A 170 1.46 24.18 -1.42
C GLN A 170 0.71 25.47 -1.78
N ARG A 171 0.27 26.24 -0.78
CA ARG A 171 -0.50 27.47 -1.01
C ARG A 171 0.34 28.61 -1.57
N ARG A 172 1.60 28.72 -1.14
CA ARG A 172 2.47 29.86 -1.47
C ARG A 172 3.25 29.66 -2.76
N LEU A 173 3.72 28.43 -3.02
CA LEU A 173 4.48 28.07 -4.20
C LEU A 173 3.61 27.42 -5.29
N ARG A 174 2.33 27.18 -5.02
CA ARG A 174 1.37 26.55 -5.96
C ARG A 174 1.85 25.18 -6.45
N ILE A 175 2.46 24.41 -5.56
CA ILE A 175 2.99 23.07 -5.84
C ILE A 175 2.10 21.97 -5.25
N GLY A 176 2.19 20.77 -5.81
CA GLY A 176 1.53 19.57 -5.29
C GLY A 176 2.05 19.13 -3.92
N TYR A 177 1.28 18.28 -3.23
CA TYR A 177 1.63 17.79 -1.89
C TYR A 177 2.99 17.06 -1.86
N GLY A 178 3.24 16.16 -2.82
CA GLY A 178 4.48 15.38 -2.87
C GLY A 178 5.73 16.26 -3.00
N ARG A 179 5.68 17.28 -3.87
CA ARG A 179 6.76 18.25 -4.02
C ARG A 179 6.95 19.09 -2.75
N ALA A 180 5.86 19.53 -2.13
CA ALA A 180 5.92 20.27 -0.86
C ALA A 180 6.49 19.43 0.29
N ALA A 181 6.16 18.14 0.38
CA ALA A 181 6.72 17.22 1.37
C ALA A 181 8.22 17.02 1.13
N HIS A 182 8.61 16.75 -0.12
CA HIS A 182 10.01 16.58 -0.48
C HIS A 182 10.88 17.81 -0.15
N LEU A 183 10.39 19.03 -0.42
CA LEU A 183 11.08 20.26 -0.06
C LEU A 183 11.30 20.39 1.46
N ILE A 184 10.36 19.92 2.28
CA ILE A 184 10.50 19.95 3.75
C ILE A 184 11.50 18.88 4.22
N ASP A 185 11.53 17.71 3.58
CA ASP A 185 12.50 16.66 3.89
C ASP A 185 13.93 17.08 3.52
N LEU A 186 14.11 17.79 2.39
CA LEU A 186 15.39 18.40 2.04
C LEU A 186 15.82 19.44 3.07
N MET A 187 14.90 20.28 3.56
CA MET A 187 15.20 21.25 4.61
C MET A 187 15.54 20.60 5.97
N GLU A 188 15.02 19.41 6.25
CA GLU A 188 15.42 18.62 7.42
C GLU A 188 16.86 18.09 7.26
N GLN A 189 17.18 17.54 6.08
CA GLN A 189 18.53 17.07 5.75
C GLN A 189 19.57 18.20 5.85
N ASP A 190 19.21 19.40 5.40
CA ASP A 190 20.05 20.60 5.47
C ASP A 190 20.06 21.25 6.88
N GLY A 191 19.35 20.68 7.85
CA GLY A 191 19.30 21.16 9.23
C GLY A 191 18.63 22.53 9.39
N ILE A 192 17.75 22.90 8.46
CA ILE A 192 16.94 24.13 8.50
C ILE A 192 15.66 23.90 9.32
N VAL A 193 15.12 22.68 9.27
CA VAL A 193 13.88 22.26 9.92
C VAL A 193 14.14 21.04 10.80
N GLY A 194 13.44 20.93 11.93
CA GLY A 194 13.55 19.81 12.86
C GLY A 194 12.85 18.53 12.37
N ALA A 195 13.01 17.45 13.13
CA ALA A 195 12.40 16.16 12.83
C ALA A 195 10.85 16.23 12.80
N ALA A 196 10.24 15.29 12.09
CA ALA A 196 8.79 15.18 12.02
C ALA A 196 8.16 14.86 13.39
N ASP A 197 7.24 15.73 13.86
CA ASP A 197 6.37 15.49 15.04
C ASP A 197 4.92 15.23 14.58
N GLY A 198 4.71 14.05 13.98
CA GLY A 198 3.40 13.64 13.48
C GLY A 198 2.80 14.64 12.46
N PRO A 199 1.50 15.00 12.56
CA PRO A 199 0.84 15.89 11.59
C PRO A 199 1.11 17.38 11.82
N LYS A 200 1.91 17.75 12.83
CA LYS A 200 2.15 19.16 13.16
C LYS A 200 3.19 19.79 12.23
N PRO A 201 3.14 21.11 11.99
CA PRO A 201 4.22 21.84 11.35
C PRO A 201 5.54 21.59 12.10
N ARG A 202 6.60 21.31 11.35
CA ARG A 202 7.92 21.09 11.90
C ARG A 202 8.52 22.40 12.40
N GLU A 203 9.30 22.31 13.47
CA GLU A 203 10.01 23.44 14.06
C GLU A 203 11.09 23.94 13.10
N VAL A 204 11.24 25.25 12.97
CA VAL A 204 12.28 25.86 12.15
C VAL A 204 13.49 26.15 13.04
N LEU A 205 14.63 25.54 12.72
CA LEU A 205 15.84 25.58 13.54
C LEU A 205 16.70 26.84 13.27
N LYS A 206 16.40 27.57 12.19
CA LYS A 206 17.10 28.79 11.79
C LYS A 206 16.28 30.03 12.14
N ARG A 207 16.97 31.10 12.55
CA ARG A 207 16.33 32.38 12.90
C ARG A 207 15.90 33.15 11.65
N PRO A 208 14.84 33.96 11.72
CA PRO A 208 14.50 34.92 10.67
C PRO A 208 15.71 35.84 10.40
N GLY A 209 16.27 35.80 9.19
CA GLY A 209 17.48 36.53 8.80
C GLY A 209 18.72 35.66 8.53
N TRP A 210 18.72 34.38 8.94
CA TRP A 210 19.85 33.46 8.70
C TRP A 210 20.23 33.35 7.22
N LEU A 211 19.23 33.32 6.34
CA LEU A 211 19.50 33.17 4.91
C LEU A 211 20.22 34.39 4.31
N SER A 212 19.90 35.59 4.76
CA SER A 212 20.58 36.82 4.34
C SER A 212 22.02 36.88 4.85
N GLU A 213 22.26 36.44 6.09
CA GLU A 213 23.62 36.34 6.66
C GLU A 213 24.49 35.32 5.90
N VAL A 214 23.91 34.19 5.50
CA VAL A 214 24.60 33.16 4.69
C VAL A 214 24.90 33.68 3.28
N GLU A 215 23.91 34.30 2.61
CA GLU A 215 24.08 34.90 1.28
C GLU A 215 25.15 36.01 1.27
N GLU A 216 25.25 36.82 2.33
CA GLU A 216 26.30 37.84 2.49
C GLU A 216 27.69 37.22 2.75
N SER A 217 27.77 36.12 3.48
CA SER A 217 29.05 35.42 3.76
C SER A 217 29.62 34.64 2.57
N MET A 218 28.80 34.35 1.57
CA MET A 218 29.15 33.61 0.36
C MET A 218 29.48 34.51 -0.85
N ARG A 219 29.33 35.84 -0.71
CA ARG A 219 29.78 36.85 -1.68
C ARG A 219 31.18 37.35 -1.34
#